data_AF-A0A349BXE0-F1
#
_entry.id   AF-A0A349BXE0-F1
#
_cell.length_a   1.000
_cell.length_b   1.000
_cell.length_c   1.000
_cell.angle_alpha   90.00
_cell.angle_beta   90.00
_cell.angle_gamma   90.00
#
_symmetry.space_group_name_H-M   'P 1'
#
loop_
_entity.id
_entity.type
_entity.pdbx_description
1 polymer ?
#
loop_
_entity_poly.entity_id
_entity_poly.type
_entity_poly.pdbx_seq_one_letter_code
_entity_poly.pdbx_strand_id
1 'polypeptide(L)' 'MLQLVLVIAIAFVLQALLSGIQMKHFSDEFVKLRRQGKVAVGRKAGGFHAGAIVMFLIDDKGKIRKGKKL' A
#
# COMPACT_ATOMS: atom_id res chain seq x y z
N MET A 1 -2.48 -26.85 23.01
CA MET A 1 -3.16 -25.53 23.04
C MET A 1 -2.20 -24.36 23.19
N LEU A 2 -1.36 -24.31 24.23
CA LEU A 2 -0.43 -23.17 24.46
C LEU A 2 0.55 -22.92 23.29
N GLN A 3 1.12 -23.97 22.71
CA GLN A 3 2.05 -23.87 21.57
C GLN A 3 1.38 -23.26 20.32
N LEU A 4 0.12 -23.63 20.06
CA LEU A 4 -0.65 -23.10 18.92
C LEU A 4 -0.92 -21.60 19.09
N VAL A 5 -1.29 -21.18 20.30
CA VAL A 5 -1.50 -19.77 20.63
C VAL A 5 -0.21 -18.96 20.44
N LEU A 6 0.93 -19.52 20.85
CA LEU A 6 2.23 -18.86 20.68
C LEU A 6 2.59 -18.66 19.21
N VAL A 7 2.40 -19.68 18.36
CA VAL A 7 2.66 -19.58 16.91
C VAL A 7 1.77 -18.53 16.26
N ILE A 8 0.48 -18.52 16.60
CA ILE A 8 -0.47 -17.52 16.08
C ILE A 8 -0.05 -16.11 16.52
N ALA A 9 0.30 -15.92 17.79
CA ALA A 9 0.75 -14.62 18.30
C ALA A 9 1.98 -14.11 17.53
N ILE A 10 2.98 -14.96 17.32
CA ILE A 10 4.19 -14.62 16.54
C ILE A 10 3.81 -14.27 15.09
N ALA A 11 2.93 -15.04 14.47
CA ALA A 11 2.48 -14.78 13.10
C ALA A 11 1.76 -13.42 12.98
N PHE A 12 0.90 -13.06 13.96
CA PHE A 12 0.25 -11.75 13.98
C PHE A 12 1.23 -10.59 14.18
N VAL A 13 2.22 -10.76 15.05
CA VAL A 13 3.29 -9.75 15.24
C VAL A 13 4.07 -9.56 13.95
N LEU A 14 4.51 -10.65 13.31
CA LEU A 14 5.20 -10.59 12.02
C LEU A 14 4.32 -9.92 10.94
N GLN A 15 3.04 -10.28 10.87
CA GLN A 15 2.10 -9.67 9.92
C GLN A 15 1.97 -8.17 10.15
N ALA A 16 1.86 -7.72 11.40
CA ALA A 16 1.75 -6.30 11.74
C ALA A 16 3.01 -5.52 11.34
N LEU A 17 4.20 -6.08 11.61
CA LEU A 17 5.48 -5.47 11.24
C LEU A 17 5.61 -5.34 9.72
N LEU A 18 5.33 -6.42 8.98
CA LEU A 18 5.38 -6.42 7.51
C LEU A 18 4.37 -5.43 6.91
N SER A 19 3.16 -5.36 7.48
CA SER A 19 2.13 -4.39 7.06
C SER A 19 2.58 -2.96 7.30
N GLY A 20 3.25 -2.69 8.43
CA GLY A 20 3.83 -1.38 8.73
C GLY A 20 4.90 -0.96 7.72
N ILE A 21 5.79 -1.88 7.35
CA ILE A 21 6.81 -1.64 6.32
C ILE A 21 6.16 -1.34 4.96
N GLN A 22 5.15 -2.12 4.56
CA GLN A 22 4.41 -1.91 3.31
C GLN A 22 3.70 -0.54 3.31
N MET A 23 3.06 -0.16 4.43
CA MET A 23 2.36 1.11 4.57
C MET A 23 3.32 2.31 4.50
N LYS A 24 4.51 2.19 5.10
CA LYS A 24 5.55 3.22 4.99
C LYS A 24 5.97 3.44 3.54
N HIS A 25 6.26 2.36 2.81
CA HIS A 25 6.63 2.45 1.39
C HIS A 25 5.52 3.08 0.53
N PHE A 26 4.26 2.71 0.76
CA PHE A 26 3.11 3.36 0.12
C PHE A 26 3.05 4.86 0.44
N SER A 27 3.20 5.21 1.72
CA SER A 27 3.11 6.60 2.18
C SER A 27 4.20 7.46 1.57
N ASP A 28 5.43 6.95 1.50
CA ASP A 28 6.57 7.66 0.90
C ASP A 28 6.32 7.94 -0.59
N GLU A 29 5.87 6.95 -1.35
CA GLU A 29 5.56 7.12 -2.78
C GLU A 29 4.33 8.02 -3.01
N PHE A 30 3.31 7.91 -2.16
CA PHE A 30 2.13 8.77 -2.19
C PHE A 30 2.51 10.23 -1.92
N VAL A 31 3.29 10.50 -0.88
CA VAL A 31 3.74 11.86 -0.53
C VAL A 31 4.58 12.47 -1.66
N LYS A 32 5.48 11.68 -2.27
CA LYS A 32 6.27 12.14 -3.43
C LYS A 32 5.39 12.60 -4.59
N LEU A 33 4.32 11.86 -4.91
CA LEU A 33 3.36 12.26 -5.95
C LEU A 33 2.47 13.42 -5.50
N ARG A 34 2.00 13.40 -4.24
CA ARG A 34 1.08 14.41 -3.69
C ARG A 34 1.71 15.80 -3.62
N ARG A 35 3.02 15.89 -3.39
CA ARG A 35 3.78 17.15 -3.46
C ARG A 35 3.78 17.78 -4.87
N GLN A 36 3.51 17.00 -5.91
CA GLN A 36 3.45 17.48 -7.30
C GLN A 36 2.03 17.88 -7.74
N GLY A 37 0.98 17.52 -6.97
CA GLY A 37 -0.39 17.84 -7.34
C GLY A 37 -1.45 16.88 -6.79
N LYS A 38 -2.61 16.84 -7.46
CA LYS A 38 -3.74 15.95 -7.10
C LYS A 38 -3.38 14.52 -7.48
N VAL A 39 -3.62 13.57 -6.57
CA VAL A 39 -3.31 12.15 -6.81
C VAL A 39 -4.58 11.33 -6.65
N ALA A 40 -4.95 10.57 -7.67
CA ALA A 40 -5.97 9.52 -7.56
C ALA A 40 -5.31 8.20 -7.20
N VAL A 41 -5.95 7.45 -6.29
CA VAL A 41 -5.45 6.16 -5.82
C VAL A 41 -6.51 5.09 -6.11
N GLY A 42 -6.10 4.00 -6.74
CA GLY A 42 -6.91 2.81 -6.94
C GLY A 42 -6.28 1.61 -6.25
N ARG A 43 -7.10 0.72 -5.68
CA ARG A 43 -6.63 -0.51 -5.03
C ARG A 43 -7.42 -1.71 -5.55
N LYS A 44 -6.71 -2.79 -5.84
CA LYS A 44 -7.29 -4.11 -6.13
C LYS A 44 -6.79 -5.12 -5.11
N ALA A 45 -7.71 -5.78 -4.41
CA ALA A 45 -7.38 -6.92 -3.57
C ALA A 45 -6.97 -8.11 -4.45
N GLY A 46 -5.86 -8.78 -4.10
CA GLY A 46 -5.37 -9.95 -4.84
C GLY A 46 -5.86 -11.30 -4.31
N GLY A 47 -6.58 -11.31 -3.18
CA GLY A 47 -7.02 -12.55 -2.52
C GLY A 47 -5.80 -13.38 -2.07
N PHE A 48 -5.60 -14.52 -2.72
CA PHE A 48 -4.43 -15.39 -2.53
C PHE A 48 -3.15 -14.88 -3.24
N HIS A 49 -3.26 -13.83 -4.06
CA HIS A 49 -2.14 -13.20 -4.76
C HIS A 49 -1.85 -11.81 -4.20
N ALA A 50 -0.68 -11.26 -4.53
CA ALA A 50 -0.37 -9.87 -4.25
C ALA A 50 -1.40 -8.95 -4.93
N GLY A 51 -2.08 -8.12 -4.13
CA GLY A 51 -2.93 -7.04 -4.65
C GLY A 51 -2.09 -5.96 -5.33
N ALA A 52 -2.75 -4.98 -5.92
CA ALA A 52 -2.09 -3.84 -6.55
C ALA A 52 -2.66 -2.53 -6.03
N ILE A 53 -1.80 -1.55 -5.80
CA ILE A 53 -2.17 -0.16 -5.54
C ILE A 53 -1.60 0.69 -6.67
N VAL A 54 -2.46 1.44 -7.36
CA VAL A 54 -2.07 2.36 -8.42
C VAL A 54 -2.29 3.79 -7.97
N MET A 55 -1.35 4.67 -8.28
CA MET A 55 -1.40 6.09 -7.97
C MET A 55 -1.21 6.88 -9.26
N PHE A 56 -2.12 7.80 -9.55
CA PHE A 56 -2.08 8.65 -10.74
C PHE A 56 -2.02 10.12 -10.33
N LEU A 57 -0.97 10.82 -10.78
CA LEU A 57 -0.89 12.27 -10.67
C LEU A 57 -1.80 12.88 -11.75
N ILE A 58 -2.72 13.73 -11.32
CA ILE A 58 -3.74 14.37 -12.17
C ILE A 58 -3.49 15.88 -12.19
N ASP A 59 -3.51 16.48 -13.37
CA ASP A 59 -3.47 17.93 -13.55
C ASP A 59 -4.85 18.60 -13.39
N ASP A 60 -4.90 19.93 -13.44
CA ASP A 60 -6.15 20.66 -13.26
C ASP A 60 -7.17 20.46 -14.40
N LYS A 61 -6.74 19.89 -15.54
CA LYS A 61 -7.63 19.51 -16.65
C LYS A 61 -8.09 18.05 -16.54
N GLY A 62 -7.77 17.36 -15.45
CA GLY A 62 -8.15 15.96 -15.23
C GLY A 62 -7.30 14.95 -16.00
N LYS A 63 -6.17 15.37 -16.60
CA LYS A 63 -5.30 14.44 -17.34
C LYS A 63 -4.28 13.78 -16.43
N ILE A 64 -4.05 12.48 -16.67
CA ILE A 64 -3.01 11.71 -15.97
C ILE A 64 -1.64 12.14 -16.50
N ARG A 65 -0.80 12.66 -15.60
CA ARG A 65 0.57 13.08 -15.88
C ARG A 65 1.59 11.99 -15.56
N LYS A 66 1.33 11.19 -14.52
CA LYS A 66 2.22 10.13 -14.07
C LYS A 66 1.44 9.02 -13.39
N GLY A 67 1.86 7.76 -13.60
CA GLY A 67 1.35 6.59 -12.90
C GLY A 67 2.44 5.88 -12.11
N LYS A 68 2.10 5.33 -10.94
CA LYS A 68 2.96 4.44 -10.15
C LYS A 68 2.11 3.25 -9.68
N LYS A 69 2.64 2.04 -9.83
CA LYS A 69 2.06 0.81 -9.29
C LYS A 69 2.93 0.32 -8.13
N LEU A 70 2.28 -0.10 -7.06
CA LEU A 70 2.82 -0.81 -5.92
C LEU A 70 2.16 -2.18 -5.79
#